data_AF-A0A1U8CQE2-F1
#
_entry.id   AF-A0A1U8CQE2-F1
#
_cell.length_a   1.000
_cell.length_b   1.000
_cell.length_c   1.000
_cell.angle_alpha   90.00
_cell.angle_beta   90.00
_cell.angle_gamma   90.00
#
_symmetry.space_group_name_H-M   'P 1'
#
loop_
_entity.id
_entity.type
_entity.pdbx_description
1 polymer ?
#
loop_
_entity_poly.entity_id
_entity_poly.type
_entity_poly.pdbx_seq_one_letter_code
_entity_poly.pdbx_strand_id
1 'polypeptide(L)'
;MTMSLGPLLLVFMLSLVLIPPALAQNDHRYIKFLNQHYDANPKGRDDRYCNRIMRNRKLTSPCKELNTFIHGTRGSINAICETNGAPYADNLRKSTSQFQVTTCRHSGGSPRPPCRYRASRGFRYVVIACENGLPVHLEESFFSS
;
A
#
# COMPACT_ATOMS: atom_id res chain seq x y z
N MET A 1 49.98 34.71 3.33
CA MET A 1 48.69 34.58 4.03
C MET A 1 47.61 35.04 3.07
N THR A 2 47.24 34.16 2.13
CA THR A 2 45.92 33.50 2.06
C THR A 2 44.79 34.50 1.79
N MET A 3 44.52 34.73 0.51
CA MET A 3 43.30 35.37 0.03
C MET A 3 42.11 34.49 0.44
N SER A 4 41.24 35.05 1.28
CA SER A 4 40.05 34.39 1.81
C SER A 4 39.09 34.02 0.67
N LEU A 5 38.99 32.72 0.36
CA LEU A 5 37.93 32.12 -0.45
C LEU A 5 36.62 31.96 0.37
N GLY A 6 36.41 32.81 1.37
CA GLY A 6 35.39 32.66 2.41
C GLY A 6 33.92 32.96 2.02
N PRO A 7 33.58 33.86 1.08
CA PRO A 7 32.18 34.24 0.91
C PRO A 7 31.42 33.41 -0.13
N LEU A 8 32.12 32.69 -1.03
CA LEU A 8 31.46 31.91 -2.10
C LEU A 8 31.09 30.48 -1.69
N LEU A 9 31.71 29.94 -0.63
CA LEU A 9 31.41 28.60 -0.11
C LEU A 9 30.17 28.57 0.81
N LEU A 10 29.74 29.72 1.34
CA LEU A 10 28.58 29.80 2.25
C LEU A 10 27.23 29.78 1.52
N VAL A 11 27.20 30.07 0.22
CA VAL A 11 25.95 30.06 -0.57
C VAL A 11 25.56 28.66 -1.02
N PHE A 12 26.50 27.70 -1.05
CA PHE A 12 26.25 26.35 -1.58
C PHE A 12 25.64 25.37 -0.56
N MET A 13 25.63 25.69 0.74
CA MET A 13 25.12 24.80 1.80
C MET A 13 23.67 25.11 2.21
N LEU A 14 23.01 26.08 1.57
CA LEU A 14 21.61 26.45 1.84
C LEU A 14 20.60 25.89 0.82
N SER A 15 20.98 24.83 0.10
CA SER A 15 20.07 24.02 -0.72
C SER A 15 19.68 22.72 -0.01
N LEU A 16 19.65 22.73 1.33
CA LEU A 16 19.01 21.67 2.10
C LEU A 16 17.51 21.74 1.80
N VAL A 17 17.10 20.99 0.78
CA VAL A 17 15.71 20.82 0.37
C VAL A 17 14.91 20.41 1.61
N LEU A 18 14.24 21.39 2.21
CA LEU A 18 13.36 21.19 3.34
C LEU A 18 12.09 20.55 2.79
N ILE A 19 12.11 19.23 2.57
CA ILE A 19 10.88 18.51 2.26
C ILE A 19 9.99 18.65 3.51
N PRO A 20 8.78 19.23 3.38
CA PRO A 20 7.88 19.33 4.51
C PRO A 20 7.61 17.93 5.08
N PRO A 21 7.67 17.73 6.42
CA PRO A 21 7.51 16.40 7.03
C PRO A 21 6.19 15.71 6.65
N ALA A 22 5.14 16.49 6.35
CA ALA A 22 3.87 15.98 5.85
C ALA A 22 4.01 15.23 4.51
N LEU A 23 4.83 15.73 3.58
CA LEU A 23 5.02 15.12 2.26
C LEU A 23 5.82 13.81 2.37
N ALA A 24 6.82 13.76 3.26
CA ALA A 24 7.57 12.55 3.56
C ALA A 24 6.72 11.47 4.28
N GLN A 25 5.82 11.87 5.18
CA GLN A 25 4.93 10.95 5.89
C GLN A 25 3.90 10.30 4.96
N ASN A 26 3.36 11.07 3.99
CA ASN A 26 2.47 10.53 2.95
C ASN A 26 3.14 9.43 2.14
N ASP A 27 4.40 9.64 1.75
CA ASP A 27 5.14 8.69 0.94
C ASP A 27 5.34 7.37 1.69
N HIS A 28 5.71 7.41 2.97
CA HIS A 28 5.85 6.19 3.77
C HIS A 28 4.54 5.39 3.89
N ARG A 29 3.40 6.05 4.10
CA ARG A 29 2.10 5.37 4.22
C ARG A 29 1.63 4.81 2.89
N TYR A 30 1.84 5.53 1.79
CA TYR A 30 1.56 5.04 0.44
C TYR A 30 2.45 3.86 0.05
N ILE A 31 3.76 3.93 0.33
CA ILE A 31 4.70 2.81 0.13
C ILE A 31 4.26 1.60 0.95
N LYS A 32 3.86 1.80 2.21
CA LYS A 32 3.31 0.73 3.05
C LYS A 32 2.03 0.15 2.44
N PHE A 33 1.11 0.98 1.96
CA PHE A 33 -0.10 0.53 1.27
C PHE A 33 0.25 -0.34 0.06
N LEU A 34 1.17 0.09 -0.81
CA LEU A 34 1.60 -0.69 -1.96
C LEU A 34 2.25 -2.01 -1.55
N ASN A 35 3.11 -1.99 -0.53
CA ASN A 35 3.74 -3.21 -0.01
C ASN A 35 2.69 -4.21 0.50
N GLN A 36 1.66 -3.73 1.18
CA GLN A 36 0.63 -4.59 1.76
C GLN A 36 -0.43 -5.02 0.73
N HIS A 37 -0.80 -4.16 -0.21
CA HIS A 37 -2.04 -4.31 -0.96
C HIS A 37 -1.90 -4.26 -2.48
N TYR A 38 -0.71 -4.08 -3.04
CA TYR A 38 -0.54 -4.01 -4.50
C TYR A 38 0.29 -5.17 -5.05
N ASP A 39 -0.21 -5.82 -6.10
CA ASP A 39 0.56 -6.76 -6.91
C ASP A 39 0.08 -6.71 -8.36
N ALA A 40 0.86 -6.11 -9.25
CA ALA A 40 0.40 -5.72 -10.59
C ALA A 40 -0.11 -6.91 -11.42
N ASN A 41 0.73 -7.95 -11.52
CA ASN A 41 0.56 -9.07 -12.45
C ASN A 41 0.77 -10.40 -11.71
N PRO A 42 -0.21 -10.84 -10.90
CA PRO A 42 -0.07 -12.03 -10.09
C PRO A 42 -0.03 -13.29 -10.97
N LYS A 43 0.81 -14.26 -10.58
CA LYS A 43 0.82 -15.61 -11.16
C LYS A 43 0.12 -16.59 -10.22
N GLY A 44 -0.81 -17.38 -10.75
CA GLY A 44 -1.52 -18.43 -10.02
C GLY A 44 -2.69 -17.94 -9.17
N ARG A 45 -2.49 -16.91 -8.32
CA ARG A 45 -3.53 -16.40 -7.37
C ARG A 45 -4.17 -17.55 -6.56
N ASP A 46 -3.36 -18.51 -6.14
CA ASP A 46 -3.70 -19.70 -5.35
C ASP A 46 -3.10 -19.63 -3.93
N ASP A 47 -3.29 -20.67 -3.10
CA ASP A 47 -2.74 -20.70 -1.74
C ASP A 47 -1.22 -20.55 -1.72
N ARG A 48 -0.52 -21.10 -2.73
CA ARG A 48 0.94 -20.95 -2.88
C ARG A 48 1.33 -19.50 -3.17
N TYR A 49 0.57 -18.82 -4.02
CA TYR A 49 0.72 -17.38 -4.23
C TYR A 49 0.60 -16.62 -2.91
N CYS A 50 -0.46 -16.86 -2.13
CA CYS A 50 -0.66 -16.19 -0.84
C CYS A 50 0.48 -16.47 0.15
N ASN A 51 0.87 -17.73 0.33
CA ASN A 51 1.97 -18.11 1.22
C ASN A 51 3.30 -17.44 0.84
N ARG A 52 3.56 -17.32 -0.47
CA ARG A 52 4.78 -16.67 -0.98
C ARG A 52 4.71 -15.15 -0.82
N ILE A 53 3.65 -14.51 -1.30
CA ILE A 53 3.57 -13.06 -1.33
C ILE A 53 3.49 -12.48 0.09
N MET A 54 2.73 -13.10 1.00
CA MET A 54 2.65 -12.65 2.40
C MET A 54 4.03 -12.64 3.07
N ARG A 55 4.86 -13.66 2.80
CA ARG A 55 6.25 -13.71 3.27
C ARG A 55 7.12 -12.63 2.63
N ASN A 56 7.04 -12.50 1.29
CA ASN A 56 7.84 -11.53 0.54
C ASN A 56 7.54 -10.09 0.96
N ARG A 57 6.30 -9.80 1.37
CA ARG A 57 5.86 -8.49 1.86
C ARG A 57 6.04 -8.31 3.37
N LYS A 58 6.65 -9.28 4.05
CA LYS A 58 6.93 -9.29 5.50
C LYS A 58 5.66 -9.18 6.38
N LEU A 59 4.59 -9.87 5.98
CA LEU A 59 3.28 -9.88 6.66
C LEU A 59 3.05 -11.16 7.47
N THR A 60 4.13 -11.76 7.98
CA THR A 60 4.13 -13.07 8.62
C THR A 60 4.71 -13.08 10.03
N SER A 61 5.02 -11.92 10.62
CA SER A 61 5.54 -11.83 11.99
C SER A 61 4.89 -10.65 12.77
N PRO A 62 3.68 -10.84 13.33
CA PRO A 62 2.89 -12.07 13.36
C PRO A 62 2.19 -12.37 12.00
N CYS A 63 1.61 -13.57 11.88
CA CYS A 63 0.75 -13.91 10.75
C CYS A 63 -0.42 -12.93 10.68
N LYS A 64 -0.50 -12.14 9.60
CA LYS A 64 -1.60 -11.20 9.41
C LYS A 64 -2.87 -11.99 9.07
N GLU A 65 -3.94 -11.81 9.84
CA GLU A 65 -5.15 -12.64 9.72
C GLU A 65 -5.83 -12.56 8.34
N LEU A 66 -5.90 -11.37 7.76
CA LEU A 66 -6.46 -11.12 6.45
C LEU A 66 -5.56 -10.14 5.70
N ASN A 67 -5.43 -10.31 4.40
CA ASN A 67 -4.79 -9.31 3.54
C ASN A 67 -5.27 -9.45 2.11
N THR A 68 -5.67 -8.34 1.49
CA THR A 68 -6.08 -8.32 0.09
C THR A 68 -5.04 -7.63 -0.78
N PHE A 69 -4.66 -8.29 -1.87
CA PHE A 69 -3.84 -7.71 -2.94
C PHE A 69 -4.73 -7.30 -4.11
N ILE A 70 -4.56 -6.06 -4.56
CA ILE A 70 -5.21 -5.44 -5.71
C ILE A 70 -4.26 -5.56 -6.91
N HIS A 71 -4.82 -5.97 -8.05
CA HIS A 71 -4.11 -6.16 -9.31
C HIS A 71 -4.50 -5.08 -10.32
N GLY A 72 -3.66 -4.85 -11.32
CA GLY A 72 -3.79 -3.75 -12.28
C GLY A 72 -2.68 -2.71 -12.13
N THR A 73 -2.94 -1.45 -12.49
CA THR A 73 -1.91 -0.39 -12.46
C THR A 73 -2.02 0.45 -11.19
N ARG A 74 -0.89 0.98 -10.71
CA ARG A 74 -0.90 1.95 -9.60
C ARG A 74 -1.73 3.18 -9.93
N GLY A 75 -1.66 3.67 -11.17
CA GLY A 75 -2.45 4.82 -11.63
C GLY A 75 -3.95 4.59 -11.45
N SER A 76 -4.47 3.41 -11.79
CA SER A 76 -5.88 3.09 -11.58
C SER A 76 -6.28 3.04 -10.10
N ILE A 77 -5.39 2.61 -9.21
CA ILE A 77 -5.66 2.59 -7.75
C ILE A 77 -5.60 4.02 -7.19
N ASN A 78 -4.60 4.81 -7.57
CA ASN A 78 -4.46 6.19 -7.13
C ASN A 78 -5.64 7.05 -7.59
N ALA A 79 -6.15 6.79 -8.80
CA ALA A 79 -7.32 7.49 -9.33
C ALA A 79 -8.57 7.34 -8.44
N ILE A 80 -8.67 6.32 -7.58
CA ILE A 80 -9.77 6.21 -6.61
C ILE A 80 -9.79 7.41 -5.65
N CYS A 81 -8.63 7.97 -5.32
CA CYS A 81 -8.53 9.14 -4.45
C CYS A 81 -9.02 10.44 -5.10
N GLU A 82 -9.14 10.46 -6.43
CA GLU A 82 -9.49 11.65 -7.19
C GLU A 82 -10.72 11.37 -8.06
N THR A 83 -10.52 10.88 -9.27
CA THR A 83 -11.53 10.82 -10.35
C THR A 83 -12.37 9.55 -10.37
N ASN A 84 -11.85 8.42 -9.90
CA ASN A 84 -12.45 7.09 -10.02
C ASN A 84 -12.88 6.50 -8.66
N GLY A 85 -13.22 7.37 -7.72
CA GLY A 85 -13.81 6.98 -6.44
C GLY A 85 -14.97 7.88 -6.06
N ALA A 86 -15.90 7.33 -5.29
CA ALA A 86 -16.97 8.07 -4.65
C ALA A 86 -16.73 8.09 -3.13
N PRO A 87 -17.15 9.16 -2.42
CA PRO A 87 -17.17 9.15 -0.97
C PRO A 87 -17.85 7.89 -0.41
N TYR A 88 -17.25 7.30 0.61
CA TYR A 88 -17.75 6.15 1.34
C TYR A 88 -17.53 6.41 2.84
N ALA A 89 -18.39 5.84 3.69
CA ALA A 89 -18.44 6.05 5.15
C ALA A 89 -17.17 6.66 5.79
N ASP A 90 -17.37 7.69 6.62
CA ASP A 90 -16.30 8.50 7.22
C ASP A 90 -15.37 9.12 6.16
N ASN A 91 -14.06 8.88 6.25
CA ASN A 91 -13.03 9.43 5.37
C ASN A 91 -12.58 8.42 4.29
N LEU A 92 -13.44 7.45 3.95
CA LEU A 92 -13.15 6.42 2.97
C LEU A 92 -13.66 6.80 1.58
N ARG A 93 -13.13 6.10 0.58
CA ARG A 93 -13.55 6.22 -0.81
C ARG A 93 -13.73 4.84 -1.41
N LYS A 94 -14.86 4.62 -2.06
CA LYS A 94 -15.17 3.39 -2.79
C LYS A 94 -14.86 3.58 -4.26
N SER A 95 -14.16 2.63 -4.86
CA SER A 95 -13.88 2.66 -6.29
C SER A 95 -15.18 2.64 -7.11
N THR A 96 -15.21 3.37 -8.22
CA THR A 96 -16.33 3.35 -9.18
C THR A 96 -16.21 2.19 -10.18
N SER A 97 -15.01 1.62 -10.32
CA SER A 97 -14.73 0.42 -11.10
C SER A 97 -14.32 -0.75 -10.20
N GLN A 98 -14.52 -1.96 -10.70
CA GLN A 98 -14.10 -3.19 -10.03
C GLN A 98 -12.63 -3.49 -10.34
N PHE A 99 -11.93 -4.05 -9.35
CA PHE A 99 -10.55 -4.49 -9.46
C PHE A 99 -10.46 -6.00 -9.33
N GLN A 100 -9.51 -6.61 -10.05
CA GLN A 100 -9.09 -7.97 -9.73
C GLN A 100 -8.36 -7.95 -8.39
N VAL A 101 -8.78 -8.83 -7.48
CA VAL A 101 -8.19 -8.93 -6.14
C VAL A 101 -7.91 -10.37 -5.75
N THR A 102 -6.92 -10.57 -4.89
CA THR A 102 -6.69 -11.84 -4.22
C THR A 102 -6.61 -11.61 -2.73
N THR A 103 -7.58 -12.15 -1.99
CA THR A 103 -7.62 -12.11 -0.53
C THR A 103 -6.92 -13.34 0.02
N CYS A 104 -5.93 -13.11 0.87
CA CYS A 104 -5.18 -14.13 1.60
C CYS A 104 -5.67 -14.16 3.04
N ARG A 105 -6.41 -15.21 3.40
CA ARG A 105 -6.92 -15.43 4.74
C ARG A 105 -6.03 -16.42 5.47
N HIS A 106 -5.55 -16.06 6.65
CA HIS A 106 -4.78 -16.96 7.50
C HIS A 106 -5.64 -18.18 7.88
N SER A 107 -5.01 -19.36 7.87
CA SER A 107 -5.71 -20.64 8.08
C SER A 107 -5.14 -21.47 9.22
N GLY A 108 -4.10 -20.98 9.89
CA GLY A 108 -3.53 -21.60 11.09
C GLY A 108 -4.17 -21.05 12.35
N GLY A 109 -4.21 -21.86 13.42
CA GLY A 109 -4.63 -21.38 14.75
C GLY A 109 -3.53 -20.60 15.50
N SER A 110 -2.30 -20.60 15.00
CA SER A 110 -1.16 -19.92 15.62
C SER A 110 -0.82 -18.62 14.89
N PRO A 111 -0.69 -17.48 15.59
CA PRO A 111 -0.25 -16.23 14.99
C PRO A 111 1.26 -16.21 14.67
N ARG A 112 2.00 -17.29 15.01
CA ARG A 112 3.44 -17.40 14.77
C ARG A 112 3.74 -18.17 13.46
N PRO A 113 4.85 -17.86 12.77
CA PRO A 113 5.33 -18.65 11.63
C PRO A 113 5.47 -20.15 11.94
N PRO A 114 5.35 -21.03 10.93
CA PRO A 114 5.09 -20.74 9.52
C PRO A 114 3.60 -20.46 9.24
N CYS A 115 3.31 -19.29 8.65
CA CYS A 115 1.95 -18.89 8.31
C CYS A 115 1.44 -19.62 7.07
N ARG A 116 0.21 -20.13 7.12
CA ARG A 116 -0.49 -20.74 5.98
C ARG A 116 -1.74 -19.95 5.63
N TYR A 117 -1.93 -19.67 4.35
CA TYR A 117 -3.01 -18.84 3.84
C TYR A 117 -3.86 -19.58 2.81
N ARG A 118 -5.17 -19.30 2.84
CA ARG A 118 -6.13 -19.64 1.79
C ARG A 118 -6.35 -18.44 0.89
N ALA A 119 -6.27 -18.66 -0.41
CA ALA A 119 -6.51 -17.63 -1.41
C ALA A 119 -7.98 -17.62 -1.84
N SER A 120 -8.57 -16.43 -1.89
CA SER A 120 -9.86 -16.17 -2.53
C SER A 120 -9.68 -15.14 -3.63
N ARG A 121 -10.04 -15.50 -4.86
CA ARG A 121 -9.99 -14.59 -6.01
C ARG A 121 -11.29 -13.79 -6.07
N GLY A 122 -11.18 -12.51 -6.42
CA GLY A 122 -12.34 -11.67 -6.64
C GLY A 122 -12.16 -10.73 -7.83
N PHE A 123 -13.30 -10.20 -8.27
CA PHE A 123 -13.41 -9.03 -9.11
C PHE A 123 -14.48 -8.14 -8.49
N ARG A 124 -14.07 -7.15 -7.69
CA ARG A 124 -14.96 -6.40 -6.79
C ARG A 124 -14.51 -4.95 -6.65
N TYR A 125 -15.42 -4.11 -6.17
CA TYR A 125 -15.07 -2.76 -5.72
C TYR A 125 -14.14 -2.82 -4.52
N VAL A 126 -13.31 -1.80 -4.35
CA VAL A 126 -12.42 -1.66 -3.20
C VAL A 126 -12.74 -0.37 -2.46
N VAL A 127 -12.49 -0.36 -1.16
CA VAL A 127 -12.70 0.81 -0.31
C VAL A 127 -11.37 1.17 0.35
N ILE A 128 -10.93 2.41 0.19
CA ILE A 128 -9.62 2.87 0.65
C ILE A 128 -9.75 4.20 1.41
N ALA A 129 -8.78 4.48 2.29
CA ALA A 129 -8.55 5.85 2.77
C ALA A 129 -7.47 6.52 1.92
N CYS A 130 -7.61 7.83 1.71
CA CYS A 130 -6.71 8.63 0.91
C CYS A 130 -6.11 9.78 1.72
N GLU A 131 -4.83 10.05 1.51
CA GLU A 131 -4.13 11.23 2.02
C GLU A 131 -3.38 11.89 0.88
N ASN A 132 -3.66 13.17 0.62
CA ASN A 132 -3.00 13.97 -0.42
C ASN A 132 -3.01 13.29 -1.81
N GLY A 133 -4.16 12.74 -2.20
CA GLY A 133 -4.35 12.05 -3.49
C GLY A 133 -3.81 10.62 -3.56
N LEU A 134 -3.21 10.09 -2.48
CA LEU A 134 -2.61 8.76 -2.47
C LEU A 134 -3.34 7.79 -1.52
N PRO A 135 -3.46 6.50 -1.89
CA PRO A 135 -4.07 5.49 -1.03
C PRO A 135 -3.14 5.14 0.15
N VAL A 136 -3.67 5.18 1.37
CA VAL A 136 -2.90 4.89 2.60
C VAL A 136 -3.46 3.76 3.44
N HIS A 137 -4.68 3.29 3.15
CA HIS A 137 -5.35 2.22 3.85
C HIS A 137 -6.33 1.48 2.93
N LEU A 138 -6.47 0.16 3.10
CA LEU A 138 -7.49 -0.67 2.45
C LEU A 138 -8.44 -1.20 3.52
N GLU A 139 -9.74 -0.99 3.33
CA GLU A 139 -10.78 -1.47 4.24
C GLU A 139 -11.02 -2.98 4.03
N GLU A 140 -10.36 -3.81 4.83
CA GLU A 140 -10.38 -5.27 4.69
C GLU A 140 -11.70 -5.92 5.13
N SER A 141 -12.49 -5.25 5.98
CA SER A 141 -13.82 -5.72 6.41
C SER A 141 -14.75 -5.94 5.23
N PHE A 142 -14.59 -5.16 4.15
CA PHE A 142 -15.32 -5.29 2.89
C PHE A 142 -15.06 -6.61 2.13
N PHE A 143 -14.06 -7.39 2.55
CA PHE A 143 -13.70 -8.69 1.97
C PHE A 143 -13.96 -9.86 2.92
N SER A 144 -14.54 -9.61 4.09
CA SER A 144 -14.65 -10.60 5.18
C SER A 144 -15.84 -11.56 5.05
N SER A 145 -16.60 -11.52 3.95
CA SER A 145 -17.69 -12.44 3.65
C SER A 145 -17.25 -13.84 3.22
#